data_AF-A0AAV6HPR0-F1
#
_entry.id   AF-A0AAV6HPR0-F1
#
_cell.length_a   1.000
_cell.length_b   1.000
_cell.length_c   1.000
_cell.angle_alpha   90.00
_cell.angle_beta   90.00
_cell.angle_gamma   90.00
#
_symmetry.space_group_name_H-M   'P 1'
#
loop_
_entity.id
_entity.type
_entity.pdbx_description
1 polymer ?
#
loop_
_entity_poly.entity_id
_entity_poly.type
_entity_poly.pdbx_seq_one_letter_code
_entity_poly.pdbx_strand_id
1 'polypeptide(L)'
;MLTDGGNKELHRLRTGKMDQITNVMEYQAIAKEKLPKMVYDYYASGAEDQWTLQENRNAFSKILFRPRILIDVSKIDITTTFLGFNISMPVMIAPTAMQKMAHPEGEYATARAASAADTIMVQFLSSLFRFHFVP
;
A
#
# COMPACT_ATOMS: atom_id res chain seq x y z
N MET A 1 32.44 20.58 -0.12
CA MET A 1 31.98 20.07 1.18
C MET A 1 30.93 21.05 1.69
N LEU A 2 29.65 20.67 1.73
CA LEU A 2 28.48 21.33 2.39
C LEU A 2 27.22 21.01 1.56
N THR A 3 26.59 19.84 1.78
CA THR A 3 25.16 19.56 1.44
C THR A 3 24.62 18.25 2.04
N ASP A 4 25.43 17.37 2.63
CA ASP A 4 24.95 16.07 3.16
C ASP A 4 24.11 16.19 4.47
N GLY A 5 24.23 17.31 5.20
CA GLY A 5 23.48 17.53 6.45
C GLY A 5 21.99 17.83 6.25
N GLY A 6 21.65 18.66 5.25
CA GLY A 6 20.26 19.08 5.01
C GLY A 6 19.36 17.95 4.50
N ASN A 7 19.91 17.00 3.74
CA ASN A 7 19.15 15.86 3.24
C ASN A 7 18.86 14.84 4.35
N LYS A 8 19.82 14.62 5.27
CA LYS A 8 19.65 13.73 6.43
C LYS A 8 18.62 14.25 7.44
N GLU A 9 18.56 15.57 7.63
CA GLU A 9 17.59 16.21 8.53
C GLU A 9 16.18 16.24 7.94
N LEU A 10 16.04 16.51 6.63
CA LEU A 10 14.77 16.37 5.91
C LEU A 10 14.27 14.92 5.85
N HIS A 11 15.17 13.94 5.70
CA HIS A 11 14.84 12.52 5.83
C HIS A 11 14.38 12.18 7.25
N ARG A 12 15.04 12.68 8.29
CA ARG A 12 14.67 12.46 9.69
C ARG A 12 13.32 13.08 10.05
N LEU A 13 13.04 14.30 9.58
CA LEU A 13 11.74 14.98 9.74
C LEU A 13 10.62 14.25 8.95
N ARG A 14 10.94 13.69 7.77
CA ARG A 14 10.02 12.85 6.99
C ARG A 14 9.73 11.52 7.66
N THR A 15 10.74 10.87 8.24
CA THR A 15 10.60 9.63 9.02
C THR A 15 9.77 9.89 10.28
N GLY A 16 10.01 10.98 11.01
CA GLY A 16 9.22 11.34 12.20
C GLY A 16 7.73 11.58 11.94
N LYS A 17 7.35 12.01 10.73
CA LYS A 17 5.93 12.12 10.31
C LYS A 17 5.34 10.79 9.83
N MET A 18 6.17 9.87 9.33
CA MET A 18 5.74 8.50 8.97
C MET A 18 5.58 7.60 10.20
N ASP A 19 6.43 7.77 11.21
CA ASP A 19 6.35 7.04 12.49
C ASP A 19 5.08 7.39 13.31
N GLN A 20 4.37 8.46 12.93
CA GLN A 20 3.10 8.87 13.54
C GLN A 20 1.86 8.37 12.78
N ILE A 21 2.04 7.70 11.64
CA ILE A 21 0.90 7.23 10.86
C ILE A 21 0.27 6.02 11.54
N THR A 22 -1.00 6.15 11.90
CA THR A 22 -1.70 5.12 12.68
C THR A 22 -2.63 4.25 11.82
N ASN A 23 -3.12 4.77 10.70
CA ASN A 23 -4.05 4.05 9.82
C ASN A 23 -3.81 4.36 8.33
N VAL A 24 -4.42 3.53 7.48
CA VAL A 24 -4.30 3.67 6.02
C VAL A 24 -4.91 4.95 5.44
N MET A 25 -5.88 5.55 6.13
CA MET A 25 -6.58 6.75 5.67
C MET A 25 -5.70 8.01 5.76
N GLU A 26 -4.76 8.03 6.70
CA GLU A 26 -3.77 9.10 6.82
C GLU A 26 -2.81 9.14 5.63
N TYR A 27 -2.46 7.98 5.05
CA TYR A 27 -1.71 7.95 3.78
C TYR A 27 -2.49 8.62 2.65
N GLN A 28 -3.82 8.44 2.59
CA GLN A 28 -4.66 9.10 1.59
C GLN A 28 -4.64 10.64 1.77
N ALA A 29 -4.74 11.13 3.01
CA ALA A 29 -4.65 12.55 3.31
C ALA A 29 -3.29 13.14 2.91
N ILE A 30 -2.19 12.47 3.28
CA ILE A 30 -0.83 12.87 2.92
C ILE A 30 -0.62 12.83 1.40
N ALA A 31 -1.19 11.85 0.70
CA ALA A 31 -1.11 11.76 -0.75
C ALA A 31 -1.83 12.94 -1.42
N LYS A 32 -2.99 13.37 -0.88
CA LYS A 32 -3.71 14.55 -1.36
C LYS A 32 -2.89 15.84 -1.25
N GLU A 33 -2.06 15.97 -0.21
CA GLU A 33 -1.16 17.11 -0.03
C GLU A 33 0.07 17.07 -0.95
N LYS A 34 0.59 15.87 -1.23
CA LYS A 34 1.87 15.70 -1.95
C LYS A 34 1.73 15.56 -3.46
N LEU A 35 0.63 15.00 -3.93
CA LEU A 35 0.44 14.70 -5.36
C LEU A 35 -0.19 15.88 -6.10
N PRO A 36 0.17 16.11 -7.37
CA PRO A 36 -0.58 17.02 -8.23
C PRO A 36 -2.05 16.58 -8.30
N LYS A 37 -2.97 17.55 -8.34
CA LYS A 37 -4.42 17.29 -8.32
C LYS A 37 -4.87 16.23 -9.33
N MET A 38 -4.43 16.34 -10.59
CA MET A 38 -4.81 15.35 -11.62
C MET A 38 -4.35 13.93 -11.30
N VAL A 39 -3.16 13.79 -10.70
CA VAL A 39 -2.62 12.48 -10.31
C VAL A 39 -3.37 11.92 -9.11
N TYR A 40 -3.65 12.76 -8.11
CA TYR A 40 -4.45 12.34 -6.96
C TYR A 40 -5.85 11.89 -7.39
N ASP A 41 -6.53 12.71 -8.22
CA ASP A 41 -7.89 12.42 -8.68
C ASP A 41 -7.93 11.10 -9.47
N TYR A 42 -6.92 10.80 -10.29
CA TYR A 42 -6.80 9.51 -11.00
C TYR A 42 -6.86 8.31 -10.06
N TYR A 43 -6.12 8.33 -8.93
CA TYR A 43 -6.11 7.22 -7.98
C TYR A 43 -7.30 7.22 -7.02
N ALA A 44 -7.84 8.40 -6.68
CA ALA A 44 -8.90 8.52 -5.69
C ALA A 44 -10.31 8.35 -6.28
N SER A 45 -10.46 8.49 -7.60
CA SER A 45 -11.77 8.43 -8.27
C SER A 45 -12.32 7.01 -8.44
N GLY A 46 -13.64 6.90 -8.42
CA GLY A 46 -14.41 5.74 -8.88
C GLY A 46 -15.23 6.10 -10.14
N ALA A 47 -16.03 5.15 -10.62
CA ALA A 47 -16.91 5.38 -11.75
C ALA A 47 -18.11 6.27 -11.39
N GLU A 48 -18.46 7.22 -12.26
CA GLU A 48 -19.60 8.14 -12.15
C GLU A 48 -19.71 8.76 -10.74
N ASP A 49 -20.87 8.63 -10.09
CA ASP A 49 -21.15 9.13 -8.74
C ASP A 49 -20.38 8.42 -7.62
N GLN A 50 -19.50 7.46 -7.96
CA GLN A 50 -18.64 6.70 -7.04
C GLN A 50 -19.42 5.93 -5.97
N TRP A 51 -20.70 5.66 -6.21
CA TRP A 51 -21.59 4.95 -5.28
C TRP A 51 -21.01 3.59 -4.87
N THR A 52 -20.58 2.79 -5.86
CA THR A 52 -19.98 1.47 -5.61
C THR A 52 -18.68 1.56 -4.82
N LEU A 53 -17.87 2.60 -5.03
CA LEU A 53 -16.63 2.80 -4.28
C LEU A 53 -16.93 3.00 -2.78
N GLN A 54 -17.94 3.82 -2.48
CA GLN A 54 -18.38 4.05 -1.11
C GLN A 54 -19.02 2.78 -0.50
N GLU A 55 -19.86 2.08 -1.27
CA GLU A 55 -20.56 0.89 -0.79
C GLU A 55 -19.60 -0.27 -0.49
N ASN A 56 -18.54 -0.45 -1.28
CA ASN A 56 -17.50 -1.45 -1.01
C ASN A 56 -16.87 -1.26 0.38
N ARG A 57 -16.69 -0.02 0.83
CA ARG A 57 -16.18 0.30 2.17
C ARG A 57 -17.24 0.06 3.24
N ASN A 58 -18.46 0.56 2.99
CA ASN A 58 -19.59 0.44 3.93
C ASN A 58 -20.00 -1.01 4.18
N ALA A 59 -19.82 -1.90 3.21
CA ALA A 59 -20.16 -3.31 3.31
C ALA A 59 -19.47 -4.00 4.50
N PHE A 60 -18.22 -3.65 4.79
CA PHE A 60 -17.48 -4.23 5.92
C PHE A 60 -18.08 -3.85 7.28
N SER A 61 -18.61 -2.63 7.42
CA SER A 61 -19.25 -2.16 8.66
C SER A 61 -20.55 -2.90 8.99
N LYS A 62 -21.14 -3.59 8.01
CA LYS A 62 -22.35 -4.41 8.20
C LYS A 62 -22.03 -5.77 8.84
N ILE A 63 -20.76 -6.18 8.87
CA ILE A 63 -20.31 -7.45 9.42
C ILE A 63 -19.80 -7.21 10.85
N LEU A 64 -20.44 -7.85 11.82
CA LEU A 64 -20.05 -7.75 13.23
C LEU A 64 -19.28 -8.99 13.67
N PHE A 65 -18.26 -8.78 14.50
CA PHE A 65 -17.53 -9.88 15.12
C PHE A 65 -18.32 -10.50 16.28
N ARG A 66 -18.30 -11.83 16.35
CA ARG A 66 -18.69 -12.58 17.55
C ARG A 66 -17.40 -13.12 18.20
N PRO A 67 -16.70 -12.32 19.04
CA PRO A 67 -15.44 -12.73 19.64
C PRO A 67 -15.68 -13.93 20.56
N ARG A 68 -14.74 -14.87 20.55
CA ARG A 68 -14.72 -16.00 21.48
C ARG A 68 -13.82 -15.64 22.66
N ILE A 69 -14.34 -15.79 23.87
CA ILE A 69 -13.63 -15.45 25.12
C ILE A 69 -12.96 -16.68 25.72
N LEU A 70 -12.00 -16.47 26.63
CA LEU A 70 -11.25 -17.52 27.32
C LEU A 70 -10.47 -18.45 26.36
N ILE A 71 -10.06 -17.93 25.20
CA ILE A 71 -9.14 -18.61 24.28
C ILE A 71 -7.76 -17.99 24.46
N ASP A 72 -6.74 -18.84 24.63
CA ASP A 72 -5.36 -18.38 24.63
C ASP A 72 -4.97 -17.88 23.24
N VAL A 73 -4.64 -16.60 23.17
CA VAL A 73 -4.19 -15.89 21.96
C VAL A 73 -2.77 -15.33 22.15
N SER A 74 -1.99 -15.92 23.07
CA SER A 74 -0.59 -15.52 23.32
C SER A 74 0.31 -15.68 22.11
N LYS A 75 -0.05 -16.56 21.17
CA LYS A 75 0.59 -16.73 19.87
C LYS A 75 -0.48 -16.69 18.78
N ILE A 76 -0.32 -15.77 17.83
CA ILE A 76 -1.19 -15.63 16.66
C ILE A 76 -0.32 -15.81 15.43
N ASP A 77 -0.71 -16.73 14.56
CA ASP A 77 -0.11 -16.91 13.24
C ASP A 77 -1.11 -16.44 12.19
N ILE A 78 -0.67 -15.49 11.36
CA ILE A 78 -1.47 -14.93 10.25
C ILE A 78 -0.92 -15.36 8.89
N THR A 79 0.10 -16.22 8.85
CA THR A 79 0.64 -16.75 7.60
C THR A 79 -0.41 -17.59 6.87
N THR A 80 -0.35 -17.62 5.54
CA THR A 80 -1.29 -18.39 4.73
C THR A 80 -0.66 -18.77 3.39
N THR A 81 -1.37 -19.58 2.60
CA THR A 81 -0.95 -19.99 1.27
C THR A 81 -1.92 -19.46 0.22
N PHE A 82 -1.40 -18.85 -0.84
CA PHE A 82 -2.18 -18.39 -1.99
C PHE A 82 -1.61 -19.00 -3.28
N LEU A 83 -2.43 -19.75 -4.03
CA LEU A 83 -2.03 -20.43 -5.27
C LEU A 83 -0.72 -21.25 -5.14
N GLY A 84 -0.49 -21.86 -3.98
CA GLY A 84 0.72 -22.67 -3.69
C GLY A 84 1.92 -21.88 -3.16
N PHE A 85 1.83 -20.56 -3.05
CA PHE A 85 2.87 -19.71 -2.47
C PHE A 85 2.55 -19.39 -1.01
N ASN A 86 3.54 -19.51 -0.13
CA ASN A 86 3.40 -19.07 1.26
C ASN A 86 3.58 -17.55 1.34
N ILE A 87 2.67 -16.90 2.05
CA ILE A 87 2.69 -15.47 2.33
C ILE A 87 2.61 -15.22 3.84
N SER A 88 3.25 -14.16 4.31
CA SER A 88 3.35 -13.83 5.74
C SER A 88 2.04 -13.37 6.37
N MET A 89 1.09 -12.92 5.55
CA MET A 89 -0.19 -12.35 5.99
C MET A 89 -1.26 -12.50 4.90
N PRO A 90 -2.57 -12.49 5.22
CA PRO A 90 -3.65 -12.65 4.25
C PRO A 90 -3.98 -11.35 3.50
N VAL A 91 -2.95 -10.58 3.12
CA VAL A 91 -3.07 -9.29 2.42
C VAL A 91 -2.04 -9.24 1.30
N MET A 92 -2.47 -8.88 0.11
CA MET A 92 -1.64 -8.78 -1.09
C MET A 92 -1.82 -7.42 -1.77
N ILE A 93 -0.88 -7.04 -2.63
CA ILE A 93 -0.95 -5.80 -3.39
C ILE A 93 -1.72 -6.04 -4.69
N ALA A 94 -2.87 -5.39 -4.83
CA ALA A 94 -3.70 -5.43 -6.02
C ALA A 94 -3.04 -4.71 -7.22
N PRO A 95 -3.35 -5.12 -8.46
CA PRO A 95 -2.75 -4.50 -9.64
C PRO A 95 -3.21 -3.04 -9.77
N THR A 96 -2.25 -2.12 -9.72
CA THR A 96 -2.49 -0.68 -9.85
C THR A 96 -1.62 -0.14 -10.98
N ALA A 97 -2.24 0.56 -11.93
CA ALA A 97 -1.55 1.11 -13.09
C ALA A 97 -0.84 2.44 -12.79
N MET A 98 0.16 2.76 -13.62
CA MET A 98 0.82 4.08 -13.68
C MET A 98 1.47 4.52 -12.36
N GLN A 99 2.08 3.63 -11.58
CA GLN A 99 2.58 3.98 -10.23
C GLN A 99 3.68 5.05 -10.25
N LYS A 100 4.35 5.24 -11.39
CA LYS A 100 5.30 6.34 -11.63
C LYS A 100 4.71 7.74 -11.44
N MET A 101 3.39 7.92 -11.59
CA MET A 101 2.77 9.21 -11.31
C MET A 101 2.80 9.55 -9.81
N ALA A 102 2.74 8.53 -8.95
CA ALA A 102 2.81 8.70 -7.50
C ALA A 102 4.24 8.78 -6.95
N HIS A 103 5.17 8.01 -7.53
CA HIS A 103 6.56 7.98 -7.08
C HIS A 103 7.51 7.67 -8.25
N PRO A 104 8.68 8.31 -8.38
CA PRO A 104 9.59 8.10 -9.51
C PRO A 104 10.00 6.64 -9.76
N GLU A 105 10.14 5.86 -8.69
CA GLU A 105 10.48 4.43 -8.78
C GLU A 105 9.28 3.53 -9.16
N GLY A 106 8.05 4.04 -9.04
CA GLY A 106 6.82 3.35 -9.39
C GLY A 106 6.73 1.91 -8.85
N GLU A 107 6.42 0.99 -9.76
CA GLU A 107 6.20 -0.42 -9.50
C GLU A 107 7.41 -1.13 -8.85
N TYR A 108 8.64 -0.65 -9.05
CA TYR A 108 9.82 -1.22 -8.39
C TYR A 108 9.80 -1.00 -6.88
N ALA A 109 9.40 0.20 -6.43
CA ALA A 109 9.31 0.47 -4.99
C ALA A 109 8.26 -0.44 -4.35
N THR A 110 7.11 -0.61 -5.01
CA THR A 110 6.03 -1.49 -4.57
C THR A 110 6.44 -2.97 -4.57
N ALA A 111 7.16 -3.43 -5.59
CA ALA A 111 7.67 -4.80 -5.66
C ALA A 111 8.70 -5.09 -4.55
N ARG A 112 9.60 -4.13 -4.28
CA ARG A 112 10.54 -4.24 -3.14
C ARG A 112 9.81 -4.26 -1.81
N ALA A 113 8.77 -3.44 -1.65
CA ALA A 113 7.95 -3.45 -0.43
C ALA A 113 7.20 -4.77 -0.25
N ALA A 114 6.62 -5.34 -1.30
CA ALA A 114 5.96 -6.65 -1.27
C ALA A 114 6.94 -7.76 -0.87
N SER A 115 8.14 -7.76 -1.47
CA SER A 115 9.20 -8.70 -1.12
C SER A 115 9.70 -8.53 0.31
N ALA A 116 9.84 -7.30 0.81
CA ALA A 116 10.27 -7.04 2.19
C ALA A 116 9.20 -7.43 3.22
N ALA A 117 7.93 -7.43 2.82
CA ALA A 117 6.80 -7.85 3.65
C ALA A 117 6.44 -9.34 3.47
N ASP A 118 7.17 -10.10 2.66
CA ASP A 118 6.88 -11.50 2.33
C ASP A 118 5.43 -11.72 1.85
N THR A 119 4.96 -10.84 0.97
CA THR A 119 3.65 -10.96 0.33
C THR A 119 3.71 -10.79 -1.18
N ILE A 120 2.60 -11.14 -1.84
CA ILE A 120 2.46 -11.11 -3.29
C ILE A 120 2.03 -9.72 -3.75
N MET A 121 2.66 -9.26 -4.83
CA MET A 121 2.18 -8.15 -5.65
C MET A 121 1.67 -8.70 -6.98
N VAL A 122 0.42 -8.36 -7.31
CA VAL A 122 -0.14 -8.62 -8.64
C VAL A 122 0.24 -7.46 -9.56
N GLN A 123 0.93 -7.76 -10.65
CA GLN A 123 1.35 -6.74 -11.62
C GLN A 123 0.27 -6.45 -12.66
N PHE A 124 0.23 -5.20 -13.11
CA PHE A 124 -0.62 -4.76 -14.20
C PHE A 124 0.08 -4.93 -15.55
N LEU A 125 -0.63 -5.48 -16.54
CA LEU A 125 -0.07 -5.88 -17.84
C LEU A 125 0.62 -4.74 -18.60
N SER A 126 0.11 -3.50 -18.50
CA SER A 126 0.69 -2.34 -19.20
C SER A 126 1.62 -1.50 -18.32
N SER A 127 2.19 -2.08 -17.25
CA SER A 127 3.25 -1.43 -16.50
C SER A 127 4.37 -1.01 -17.47
N LEU A 128 4.76 0.27 -17.46
CA LEU A 128 5.75 0.87 -18.37
C LEU A 128 7.18 0.32 -18.15
N PHE A 129 7.32 -0.80 -17.45
CA PHE A 129 8.57 -1.42 -17.10
C PHE A 129 8.84 -2.66 -17.95
N ARG A 130 10.04 -2.67 -18.53
CA ARG A 130 10.59 -3.85 -19.20
C ARG A 130 11.27 -4.73 -18.16
N PHE A 131 10.78 -5.95 -18.00
CA PHE A 131 11.51 -6.96 -17.24
C PHE A 131 12.81 -7.28 -17.97
N HIS A 132 13.94 -6.92 -17.36
CA HIS A 132 15.20 -7.56 -17.72
C HIS A 132 15.22 -8.90 -17.00
N PHE A 133 14.77 -9.94 -17.70
CA PHE A 133 15.16 -11.30 -17.35
C PHE A 133 16.66 -11.42 -17.63
N VAL A 134 17.47 -11.28 -16.60
CA VAL A 134 18.85 -11.76 -16.65
C VAL A 134 18.77 -13.26 -16.30
N PRO A 135 19.24 -14.15 -17.20
CA PRO A 135 19.21 -15.60 -16.97
C PRO A 135 20.09 -16.02 -15.79
#